data_AF-A0A3C1YF51-F1
#
_entry.id   AF-A0A3C1YF51-F1
#
_cell.length_a   1.000
_cell.length_b   1.000
_cell.length_c   1.000
_cell.angle_alpha   90.00
_cell.angle_beta   90.00
_cell.angle_gamma   90.00
#
_symmetry.space_group_name_H-M   'P 1'
#
loop_
_entity.id
_entity.type
_entity.pdbx_description
1 polymer ?
#
loop_
_entity_poly.entity_id
_entity_poly.type
_entity_poly.pdbx_seq_one_letter_code
_entity_poly.pdbx_strand_id
1 'polypeptide(L)'
;MNLNTLKYCLRQGVVSLRRNFWLALITSGMIAVSLAILGGFLLVALNVGQMLHSIAGNVEISVFLRDDADPEQIRSRLTGLNGVREYTFVTKEQGLADFGRALGDSALFVDLAGETNPLPDMFRVRAGDSALVETLAGEIRAFPGVEFVDYGKELVARLLSITRWLNALFLSVSSLLAASAVFLIVTIIRLSVMARQEEIGVMKYLGASNFFIRAPFFLEGMVMGWAGALTAAVALGAAYQRLAFSLQREALIFFLQPVTDPEKLWPVFAGLLILGTVMGGLGSLVSVRRFLRA
;
A
#
# COMPACT_ATOMS: atom_id res chain seq x y z
N MET A 1 16.02 -6.26 39.09
CA MET A 1 15.51 -7.55 38.55
C MET A 1 16.72 -8.33 38.05
N ASN A 2 17.04 -9.48 38.63
CA ASN A 2 18.24 -10.22 38.24
C ASN A 2 18.04 -10.94 36.90
N LEU A 3 19.10 -11.00 36.08
CA LEU A 3 19.11 -11.69 34.78
C LEU A 3 18.59 -13.14 34.88
N ASN A 4 18.87 -13.80 36.01
CA ASN A 4 18.45 -15.16 36.29
C ASN A 4 16.93 -15.30 36.44
N THR A 5 16.24 -14.31 37.00
CA THR A 5 14.78 -14.32 37.15
C THR A 5 14.08 -14.14 35.79
N LEU A 6 14.64 -13.30 34.92
CA LEU A 6 14.17 -13.12 33.55
C LEU A 6 14.33 -14.40 32.72
N LYS A 7 15.51 -15.04 32.81
CA LYS A 7 15.80 -16.31 32.13
C LYS A 7 14.89 -17.45 32.59
N TYR A 8 14.56 -17.48 33.89
CA TYR A 8 13.60 -18.43 34.43
C TYR A 8 12.17 -18.21 33.90
N CYS A 9 11.70 -16.97 33.88
CA CYS A 9 10.39 -16.62 33.28
C CYS A 9 10.30 -16.97 31.79
N LEU A 10 11.37 -16.71 31.02
CA LEU A 10 11.46 -17.10 29.61
C LEU A 10 11.35 -18.62 29.44
N ARG A 11 12.09 -19.39 30.26
CA ARG A 11 12.03 -20.85 30.24
C ARG A 11 10.64 -21.36 30.61
N GLN A 12 9.99 -20.77 31.61
CA GLN A 12 8.63 -21.16 32.00
C GLN A 12 7.60 -20.83 30.91
N GLY A 13 7.70 -19.69 30.22
CA GLY A 13 6.82 -19.36 29.10
C GLY A 13 6.89 -20.40 27.98
N VAL A 14 8.10 -20.83 27.60
CA VAL A 14 8.31 -21.87 26.59
C VAL A 14 7.79 -23.24 27.05
N VAL A 15 8.01 -23.59 28.32
CA VAL A 15 7.49 -24.85 28.89
C VAL A 15 5.95 -24.85 28.95
N SER A 16 5.34 -23.71 29.32
CA SER A 16 3.88 -23.50 29.32
C SER A 16 3.27 -23.68 27.93
N LEU A 17 3.86 -23.05 26.93
CA LEU A 17 3.49 -23.20 25.51
C LEU A 17 3.56 -24.65 25.06
N ARG A 18 4.62 -25.38 25.42
CA ARG A 18 4.79 -26.79 25.03
C ARG A 18 3.79 -27.70 25.72
N ARG A 19 3.45 -27.44 26.99
CA ARG A 19 2.45 -28.22 27.73
C ARG A 19 1.05 -28.02 27.18
N ASN A 20 0.73 -26.80 26.72
CA ASN A 20 -0.58 -26.40 26.22
C ASN A 20 -0.55 -26.08 24.72
N PHE A 21 0.20 -26.88 23.95
CA PHE A 21 0.49 -26.61 22.54
C PHE A 21 -0.77 -26.46 21.68
N TRP A 22 -1.80 -27.29 21.91
CA TRP A 22 -3.05 -27.23 21.15
C TRP A 22 -3.78 -25.90 21.30
N LEU A 23 -3.91 -25.39 22.53
CA LEU A 23 -4.54 -24.09 22.78
C LEU A 23 -3.72 -22.94 22.20
N ALA A 24 -2.39 -23.03 22.29
CA ALA A 24 -1.50 -22.04 21.69
C ALA A 24 -1.58 -22.04 20.16
N LEU A 25 -1.65 -23.21 19.53
CA LEU A 25 -1.79 -23.36 18.09
C LEU A 25 -3.14 -22.80 17.59
N ILE A 26 -4.24 -23.12 18.27
CA ILE A 26 -5.57 -22.60 17.94
C ILE A 26 -5.59 -21.06 18.08
N THR A 27 -5.04 -20.54 19.17
CA THR A 27 -4.93 -19.09 19.41
C THR A 27 -4.10 -18.42 18.32
N SER A 28 -2.92 -18.96 18.02
CA SER A 28 -2.04 -18.48 16.95
C SER A 28 -2.72 -18.56 15.58
N GLY A 29 -3.51 -19.60 15.30
CA GLY A 29 -4.25 -19.76 14.05
C GLY A 29 -5.36 -18.72 13.89
N MET A 30 -6.13 -18.43 14.94
CA MET A 30 -7.13 -17.36 14.90
C MET A 30 -6.50 -15.98 14.72
N ILE A 31 -5.37 -15.71 15.38
CA ILE A 31 -4.58 -14.49 15.17
C ILE A 31 -4.08 -14.43 13.72
N ALA A 32 -3.60 -15.55 13.16
CA ALA A 32 -3.14 -15.61 11.78
C ALA A 32 -4.26 -15.27 10.79
N VAL A 33 -5.47 -15.83 10.96
CA VAL A 33 -6.62 -15.52 10.10
C VAL A 33 -6.97 -14.04 10.17
N SER A 34 -7.03 -13.47 11.37
CA SER A 34 -7.36 -12.04 11.54
C SER A 34 -6.33 -11.12 10.89
N LEU A 35 -5.03 -11.40 11.07
CA LEU A 35 -3.95 -10.64 10.44
C LEU A 35 -3.85 -10.88 8.93
N ALA A 36 -4.19 -12.08 8.45
CA ALA A 36 -4.23 -12.39 7.03
C ALA A 36 -5.31 -11.56 6.30
N ILE A 37 -6.48 -11.38 6.92
CA ILE A 37 -7.54 -10.53 6.36
C ILE A 37 -7.06 -9.07 6.27
N LEU A 38 -6.50 -8.54 7.35
CA LEU A 38 -5.94 -7.18 7.36
C LEU A 38 -4.81 -7.01 6.33
N GLY A 39 -3.85 -7.93 6.32
CA GLY A 39 -2.72 -7.91 5.41
C GLY A 39 -3.11 -8.04 3.95
N GLY A 40 -4.06 -8.93 3.64
CA GLY A 40 -4.62 -9.08 2.30
C GLY A 40 -5.29 -7.79 1.82
N PHE A 41 -6.07 -7.14 2.69
CA PHE A 41 -6.67 -5.84 2.37
C PHE A 41 -5.62 -4.75 2.10
N LEU A 42 -4.57 -4.67 2.93
CA LEU A 42 -3.48 -3.72 2.72
C LEU A 42 -2.75 -3.97 1.40
N LEU A 43 -2.51 -5.24 1.04
CA LEU A 43 -1.93 -5.59 -0.26
C LEU A 43 -2.84 -5.16 -1.43
N VAL A 44 -4.15 -5.38 -1.33
CA VAL A 44 -5.10 -4.90 -2.34
C VAL A 44 -5.05 -3.38 -2.46
N ALA A 45 -5.10 -2.67 -1.33
CA ALA A 45 -5.03 -1.20 -1.32
C ALA A 45 -3.74 -0.67 -1.97
N LEU A 46 -2.59 -1.30 -1.71
CA LEU A 46 -1.32 -0.96 -2.36
C LEU A 46 -1.35 -1.17 -3.88
N ASN A 47 -1.91 -2.29 -4.34
CA ASN A 47 -1.98 -2.58 -5.78
C ASN A 47 -2.95 -1.65 -6.50
N VAL A 48 -4.10 -1.33 -5.90
CA VAL A 48 -5.03 -0.34 -6.45
C VAL A 48 -4.40 1.06 -6.49
N GLY A 49 -3.66 1.45 -5.46
CA GLY A 49 -2.91 2.71 -5.45
C GLY A 49 -1.88 2.78 -6.58
N GLN A 50 -1.10 1.72 -6.80
CA GLN A 50 -0.15 1.64 -7.90
C GLN A 50 -0.85 1.72 -9.27
N MET A 51 -1.96 1.01 -9.45
CA MET A 51 -2.75 1.04 -10.68
C MET A 51 -3.26 2.46 -10.99
N LEU A 52 -3.83 3.14 -9.98
CA LEU A 52 -4.30 4.52 -10.12
C LEU A 52 -3.16 5.47 -10.48
N HIS A 53 -1.98 5.31 -9.87
CA HIS A 53 -0.81 6.12 -10.17
C HIS A 53 -0.30 5.89 -11.60
N SER A 54 -0.28 4.63 -12.07
CA SER A 54 0.10 4.30 -13.45
C SER A 54 -0.87 4.90 -14.48
N ILE A 55 -2.18 4.86 -14.21
CA ILE A 55 -3.18 5.49 -15.09
C ILE A 55 -2.99 7.01 -15.13
N ALA A 56 -2.81 7.63 -13.97
CA ALA A 56 -2.68 9.07 -13.87
C ALA A 56 -1.32 9.59 -14.39
N GLY A 57 -0.26 8.79 -14.35
CA GLY A 57 1.05 9.10 -14.94
C GLY A 57 1.13 8.95 -16.46
N ASN A 58 0.14 8.31 -17.10
CA ASN A 58 0.01 8.25 -18.55
C ASN A 58 -0.69 9.48 -19.16
N VAL A 59 -1.06 10.46 -18.33
CA VAL A 59 -1.62 11.72 -18.82
C VAL A 59 -0.51 12.54 -19.48
N GLU A 60 -0.70 12.87 -20.75
CA GLU A 60 0.19 13.71 -21.53
C GLU A 60 -0.30 15.16 -21.51
N ILE A 61 0.64 16.09 -21.31
CA ILE A 61 0.44 17.52 -21.45
C ILE A 61 0.82 17.89 -22.89
N SER A 62 -0.16 18.29 -23.67
CA SER A 62 -0.04 18.81 -25.03
C SER A 62 0.24 20.32 -24.98
N VAL A 63 1.44 20.71 -25.36
CA VAL A 63 1.90 22.10 -25.37
C VAL A 63 1.95 22.57 -26.82
N PHE A 64 1.00 23.40 -27.23
CA PHE A 64 0.92 23.94 -28.59
C PHE A 64 1.77 25.21 -28.70
N LEU A 65 2.58 25.28 -29.75
CA LEU A 65 3.50 26.37 -30.01
C LEU A 65 2.86 27.43 -30.93
N ARG A 66 3.33 28.66 -30.83
CA ARG A 66 3.01 29.69 -31.83
C ARG A 66 3.84 29.46 -33.08
N ASP A 67 3.34 29.92 -34.23
CA ASP A 67 4.04 29.80 -35.53
C ASP A 67 5.42 30.48 -35.56
N ASP A 68 5.65 31.49 -34.71
CA ASP A 68 6.91 32.23 -34.59
C ASP A 68 7.85 31.70 -33.49
N ALA A 69 7.46 30.61 -32.81
CA ALA A 69 8.21 30.07 -31.69
C ALA A 69 9.47 29.32 -32.14
N ASP A 70 10.56 29.48 -31.39
CA ASP A 70 11.78 28.67 -31.53
C ASP A 70 11.66 27.40 -30.66
N PRO A 71 11.52 26.20 -31.26
CA PRO A 71 11.33 24.95 -30.51
C PRO A 71 12.51 24.62 -29.60
N GLU A 72 13.73 25.05 -29.93
CA GLU A 72 14.92 24.74 -29.14
C GLU A 72 14.99 25.53 -27.84
N GLN A 73 14.47 26.77 -27.82
CA GLN A 73 14.33 27.54 -26.59
C GLN A 73 13.34 26.90 -25.61
N ILE A 74 12.22 26.38 -26.13
CA ILE A 74 11.21 25.70 -25.33
C ILE A 74 11.75 24.36 -24.84
N ARG A 75 12.46 23.61 -25.70
CA ARG A 75 13.16 22.37 -25.33
C ARG A 75 14.10 22.60 -24.14
N SER A 76 14.96 23.62 -24.19
CA SER A 76 15.90 23.93 -23.11
C SER A 76 15.19 24.22 -21.78
N ARG A 77 14.07 24.94 -21.82
CA ARG A 77 13.25 25.23 -20.63
C ARG A 77 12.55 24.00 -20.08
N LEU A 78 12.05 23.11 -20.96
CA LEU A 78 11.46 21.84 -20.55
C LEU A 78 12.49 20.92 -19.88
N THR A 79 13.74 20.89 -20.35
CA THR A 79 14.83 20.13 -19.73
C THR A 79 15.16 20.66 -18.32
N GLY A 80 14.99 21.95 -18.07
CA GLY A 80 15.24 22.58 -16.77
C GLY A 80 14.09 22.46 -15.77
N LEU A 81 12.93 21.96 -16.18
CA LEU A 81 11.76 21.82 -15.31
C LEU A 81 11.82 20.54 -14.47
N ASN A 82 11.75 20.71 -13.15
CA ASN A 82 11.63 19.57 -12.23
C ASN A 82 10.24 18.93 -12.34
N GLY A 83 10.20 17.60 -12.47
CA GLY A 83 8.94 16.86 -12.54
C GLY A 83 8.53 16.47 -13.97
N VAL A 84 9.27 16.87 -15.01
CA VAL A 84 9.13 16.33 -16.36
C VAL A 84 9.86 15.00 -16.44
N ARG A 85 9.15 13.92 -16.83
CA ARG A 85 9.74 12.58 -17.01
C ARG A 85 10.24 12.36 -18.42
N GLU A 86 9.45 12.78 -19.40
CA GLU A 86 9.70 12.60 -20.83
C GLU A 86 9.02 13.73 -21.60
N TYR A 87 9.64 14.17 -22.71
CA TYR A 87 9.00 15.08 -23.64
C TYR A 87 9.35 14.71 -25.08
N THR A 88 8.37 14.85 -25.97
CA THR A 88 8.51 14.51 -27.39
C THR A 88 8.01 15.69 -28.22
N PHE A 89 8.83 16.12 -29.17
CA PHE A 89 8.43 17.11 -30.17
C PHE A 89 7.63 16.42 -31.27
N VAL A 90 6.46 16.96 -31.60
CA VAL A 90 5.57 16.46 -32.63
C VAL A 90 5.31 17.60 -33.60
N THR A 91 5.70 17.41 -34.87
CA THR A 91 5.44 18.42 -35.90
C THR A 91 3.95 18.47 -36.23
N LYS A 92 3.49 19.59 -36.78
CA LYS A 92 2.11 19.75 -37.24
C LYS A 92 1.64 18.66 -38.21
N GLU A 93 2.50 18.13 -39.07
CA GLU A 93 2.16 17.04 -39.99
C GLU A 93 1.99 15.71 -39.23
N GLN A 94 2.88 15.43 -38.27
CA GLN A 94 2.78 14.25 -37.42
C GLN A 94 1.56 14.30 -36.49
N GLY A 95 1.26 15.48 -35.93
CA GLY A 95 0.09 15.72 -35.10
C GLY A 95 -1.21 15.43 -35.83
N LEU A 96 -1.32 15.90 -37.09
CA LEU A 96 -2.48 15.65 -37.94
C LEU A 96 -2.65 14.16 -38.26
N ALA A 97 -1.55 13.46 -38.57
CA ALA A 97 -1.56 12.02 -38.84
C ALA A 97 -1.93 11.18 -37.60
N ASP A 98 -1.47 11.58 -36.41
CA ASP A 98 -1.85 10.95 -35.14
C ASP A 98 -3.32 11.18 -34.80
N PHE A 99 -3.81 12.40 -35.02
CA PHE A 99 -5.21 12.78 -34.79
C PHE A 99 -6.18 11.99 -35.69
N GLY A 100 -5.86 11.88 -36.99
CA GLY A 100 -6.65 11.07 -37.93
C GLY A 100 -6.65 9.58 -37.57
N ARG A 101 -5.52 9.05 -37.07
CA ARG A 101 -5.44 7.67 -36.55
C ARG A 101 -6.32 7.46 -35.31
N ALA A 102 -6.35 8.42 -34.39
CA ALA A 102 -7.15 8.33 -33.16
C ALA A 102 -8.67 8.35 -33.43
N LEU A 103 -9.11 9.03 -34.48
CA LEU A 103 -10.52 9.14 -34.87
C LEU A 103 -10.99 8.02 -35.82
N GLY A 104 -10.07 7.17 -36.31
CA GLY A 104 -10.40 6.01 -37.14
C GLY A 104 -10.73 6.33 -38.61
N ASP A 105 -10.57 7.58 -39.05
CA ASP A 105 -10.89 8.01 -40.41
C ASP A 105 -9.77 8.89 -40.99
N SER A 106 -8.64 8.26 -41.27
CA SER A 106 -7.43 8.93 -41.75
C SER A 106 -7.60 9.60 -43.12
N ALA A 107 -8.58 9.17 -43.93
CA ALA A 107 -8.80 9.67 -45.28
C ALA A 107 -9.29 11.13 -45.32
N LEU A 108 -10.12 11.56 -44.35
CA LEU A 108 -10.64 12.93 -44.26
C LEU A 108 -9.56 13.97 -43.89
N PHE A 109 -8.46 13.54 -43.27
CA PHE A 109 -7.39 14.42 -42.81
C PHE A 109 -6.19 14.50 -43.76
N VAL A 110 -6.15 13.65 -44.80
CA VAL A 110 -5.13 13.71 -45.85
C VAL A 110 -5.30 14.98 -46.70
N ASP A 111 -6.54 15.40 -46.96
CA ASP A 111 -6.83 16.64 -47.70
C ASP A 111 -6.41 17.90 -46.91
N LEU A 112 -6.52 17.86 -45.57
CA LEU A 112 -6.05 18.93 -44.67
C LEU A 112 -4.53 18.99 -44.52
N ALA A 113 -3.82 17.89 -44.81
CA ALA A 113 -2.36 17.85 -44.80
C ALA A 113 -1.74 18.57 -46.00
N GLY A 114 -2.51 18.75 -47.09
CA GLY A 114 -2.04 19.28 -48.37
C GLY A 114 -2.18 20.79 -48.57
N GLU A 115 -3.30 21.41 -48.17
CA GLU A 115 -3.60 22.81 -48.54
C GLU A 115 -3.65 23.82 -47.38
N THR A 116 -4.04 23.43 -46.15
CA THR A 116 -4.01 24.33 -44.98
C THR A 116 -4.05 23.52 -43.68
N ASN A 117 -2.90 23.06 -43.18
CA ASN A 117 -2.85 22.36 -41.90
C ASN A 117 -3.16 23.35 -40.75
N PRO A 118 -4.27 23.20 -40.01
CA PRO A 118 -4.65 24.12 -38.96
C PRO A 118 -3.96 23.84 -37.61
N LEU A 119 -3.19 22.76 -37.51
CA LEU A 119 -2.51 22.37 -36.27
C LEU A 119 -1.14 23.06 -36.19
N PRO A 120 -0.79 23.65 -35.03
CA PRO A 120 0.56 24.12 -34.77
C PRO A 120 1.48 22.96 -34.36
N ASP A 121 2.79 23.22 -34.38
CA ASP A 121 3.77 22.31 -33.76
C ASP A 121 3.50 22.19 -32.25
N MET A 122 3.80 21.02 -31.68
CA MET A 122 3.51 20.77 -30.27
C MET A 122 4.59 19.93 -29.56
N PHE A 123 4.70 20.12 -28.25
CA PHE A 123 5.40 19.19 -27.38
C PHE A 123 4.40 18.35 -26.58
N ARG A 124 4.58 17.03 -26.59
CA ARG A 124 3.92 16.13 -25.65
C ARG A 124 4.83 15.93 -24.44
N VAL A 125 4.39 16.36 -23.27
CA VAL A 125 5.18 16.31 -22.03
C VAL A 125 4.49 15.37 -21.05
N ARG A 126 5.24 14.38 -20.55
CA ARG A 126 4.77 13.47 -19.49
C ARG A 126 5.32 13.92 -18.15
N ALA A 127 4.42 14.14 -17.19
CA ALA A 127 4.80 14.41 -15.81
C ALA A 127 5.29 13.12 -15.13
N GLY A 128 6.26 13.27 -14.22
CA GLY A 128 6.72 12.17 -13.36
C GLY A 128 5.69 11.78 -12.29
N ASP A 129 4.81 12.71 -11.92
CA ASP A 129 3.69 12.48 -11.01
C ASP A 129 2.43 13.18 -11.53
N SER A 130 1.33 12.46 -11.53
CA SER A 130 -0.02 12.96 -11.77
C SER A 130 -0.40 14.20 -10.96
N ALA A 131 0.09 14.33 -9.73
CA ALA A 131 -0.19 15.49 -8.87
C ALA A 131 0.51 16.77 -9.36
N LEU A 132 1.58 16.63 -10.15
CA LEU A 132 2.35 17.76 -10.69
C LEU A 132 1.81 18.26 -12.02
N VAL A 133 0.92 17.51 -12.69
CA VAL A 133 0.40 17.83 -14.03
C VAL A 133 -0.21 19.24 -14.09
N GLU A 134 -1.03 19.62 -13.12
CA GLU A 134 -1.67 20.95 -13.10
C GLU A 134 -0.64 22.07 -12.87
N THR A 135 0.35 21.84 -11.99
CA THR A 135 1.41 22.81 -11.70
C THR A 135 2.33 22.99 -12.92
N LEU A 136 2.77 21.88 -13.52
CA LEU A 136 3.61 21.87 -14.72
C LEU A 136 2.90 22.52 -15.91
N ALA A 137 1.62 22.22 -16.12
CA ALA A 137 0.84 22.86 -17.17
C ALA A 137 0.74 24.37 -16.97
N GLY A 138 0.59 24.83 -15.72
CA GLY A 138 0.60 26.25 -15.36
C GLY A 138 1.94 26.93 -15.64
N GLU A 139 3.05 26.29 -15.28
CA GLU A 139 4.40 26.80 -15.51
C GLU A 139 4.77 26.84 -17.00
N ILE A 140 4.46 25.78 -17.75
CA ILE A 140 4.75 25.69 -19.18
C ILE A 140 3.91 26.72 -19.97
N ARG A 141 2.67 26.99 -19.55
CA ARG A 141 1.82 28.00 -20.18
C ARG A 141 2.41 29.41 -20.09
N ALA A 142 3.28 29.67 -19.12
CA ALA A 142 3.95 30.96 -18.97
C ALA A 142 5.20 31.11 -19.87
N PHE A 143 5.59 30.08 -20.62
CA PHE A 143 6.75 30.16 -21.50
C PHE A 143 6.48 31.03 -22.74
N PRO A 144 7.42 31.89 -23.15
CA PRO A 144 7.33 32.62 -24.40
C PRO A 144 7.36 31.64 -25.57
N GLY A 145 6.50 31.85 -26.56
CA GLY A 145 6.34 30.95 -27.71
C GLY A 145 5.30 29.83 -27.51
N VAL A 146 4.73 29.66 -26.31
CA VAL A 146 3.59 28.77 -26.08
C VAL A 146 2.29 29.52 -26.39
N GLU A 147 1.41 28.88 -27.17
CA GLU A 147 0.09 29.41 -27.51
C GLU A 147 -0.96 28.92 -26.51
N PHE A 148 -1.06 27.60 -26.37
CA PHE A 148 -2.02 26.95 -25.49
C PHE A 148 -1.45 25.64 -24.93
N VAL A 149 -1.89 25.27 -23.73
CA VAL A 149 -1.52 24.01 -23.08
C VAL A 149 -2.80 23.25 -22.78
N ASP A 150 -2.96 22.09 -23.39
CA ASP A 150 -4.03 21.15 -23.10
C ASP A 150 -3.47 19.95 -22.32
N TYR A 151 -4.14 19.55 -21.26
CA TYR A 151 -3.80 18.37 -20.48
C TYR A 151 -5.05 17.62 -20.02
N GLY A 152 -6.20 17.90 -20.65
CA GLY A 152 -7.47 17.30 -20.24
C GLY A 152 -7.82 17.63 -18.79
N LYS A 153 -7.75 18.92 -18.41
CA LYS A 153 -7.91 19.40 -17.02
C LYS A 153 -9.06 18.75 -16.27
N GLU A 154 -10.24 18.65 -16.89
CA GLU A 154 -11.42 18.05 -16.28
C GLU A 154 -11.26 16.55 -16.01
N LEU A 155 -10.67 15.81 -16.96
CA LEU A 155 -10.38 14.38 -16.82
C LEU A 155 -9.34 14.14 -15.74
N VAL A 156 -8.26 14.93 -15.71
CA VAL A 156 -7.22 14.85 -14.67
C VAL A 156 -7.80 15.19 -13.30
N ALA A 157 -8.56 16.27 -13.18
CA ALA A 157 -9.21 16.66 -11.92
C ALA A 157 -10.17 15.56 -11.43
N ARG A 158 -10.91 14.91 -12.35
CA ARG A 158 -11.80 13.80 -12.04
C ARG A 158 -11.02 12.57 -11.57
N LEU A 159 -9.93 12.19 -12.26
CA LEU A 159 -9.05 11.09 -11.83
C LEU A 159 -8.45 11.37 -10.45
N LEU A 160 -7.90 12.56 -10.21
CA LEU A 160 -7.35 12.94 -8.90
C LEU A 160 -8.43 12.95 -7.81
N SER A 161 -9.66 13.35 -8.12
CA SER A 161 -10.78 13.28 -7.17
C SER A 161 -11.14 11.84 -6.80
N ILE A 162 -11.18 10.93 -7.78
CA ILE A 162 -11.47 9.51 -7.58
C ILE A 162 -10.35 8.86 -6.75
N THR A 163 -9.09 9.14 -7.08
CA THR A 163 -7.93 8.64 -6.34
C THR A 163 -7.96 9.11 -4.88
N ARG A 164 -8.27 10.39 -4.62
CA ARG A 164 -8.42 10.90 -3.25
C ARG A 164 -9.54 10.20 -2.49
N TRP A 165 -10.69 10.00 -3.13
CA TRP A 165 -11.83 9.31 -2.50
C TRP A 165 -11.52 7.84 -2.20
N LEU A 166 -10.88 7.13 -3.13
CA LEU A 166 -10.45 5.74 -2.93
C LEU A 166 -9.38 5.62 -1.84
N ASN A 167 -8.41 6.54 -1.77
CA ASN A 167 -7.43 6.56 -0.70
C ASN A 167 -8.09 6.78 0.67
N ALA A 168 -9.06 7.70 0.76
CA ALA A 168 -9.83 7.90 1.99
C ALA A 168 -10.64 6.65 2.38
N LEU A 169 -11.22 5.96 1.40
CA LEU A 169 -11.93 4.69 1.61
C LEU A 169 -10.98 3.59 2.13
N PHE A 170 -9.84 3.37 1.46
CA PHE A 170 -8.86 2.37 1.89
C PHE A 170 -8.29 2.67 3.27
N LEU A 171 -8.02 3.94 3.58
CA LEU A 171 -7.55 4.34 4.90
C LEU A 171 -8.61 4.05 5.98
N SER A 172 -9.88 4.38 5.69
CA SER A 172 -10.99 4.17 6.62
C SER A 172 -11.22 2.68 6.88
N VAL A 173 -11.29 1.86 5.82
CA VAL A 173 -11.51 0.41 5.94
C VAL A 173 -10.30 -0.29 6.57
N SER A 174 -9.07 0.09 6.20
CA SER A 174 -7.85 -0.46 6.84
C SER A 174 -7.81 -0.14 8.33
N SER A 175 -8.20 1.07 8.73
CA SER A 175 -8.25 1.47 10.13
C SER A 175 -9.28 0.64 10.91
N LEU A 176 -10.46 0.42 10.32
CA LEU A 176 -11.50 -0.43 10.90
C LEU A 176 -11.05 -1.89 11.03
N LEU A 177 -10.41 -2.45 10.00
CA LEU A 177 -9.88 -3.81 10.01
C LEU A 177 -8.74 -3.95 11.02
N ALA A 178 -7.86 -2.95 11.13
CA ALA A 178 -6.79 -2.95 12.12
C ALA A 178 -7.37 -2.92 13.54
N ALA A 179 -8.34 -2.06 13.82
CA ALA A 179 -9.04 -2.02 15.10
C ALA A 179 -9.73 -3.36 15.40
N SER A 180 -10.39 -3.97 14.40
CA SER A 180 -11.03 -5.27 14.52
C SER A 180 -10.02 -6.38 14.82
N ALA A 181 -8.87 -6.37 14.15
CA ALA A 181 -7.81 -7.34 14.39
C ALA A 181 -7.25 -7.22 15.82
N VAL A 182 -6.97 -6.00 16.28
CA VAL A 182 -6.56 -5.73 17.67
C VAL A 182 -7.61 -6.25 18.64
N PHE A 183 -8.88 -5.95 18.41
CA PHE A 183 -9.98 -6.39 19.28
C PHE A 183 -10.08 -7.92 19.34
N LEU A 184 -9.96 -8.60 18.19
CA LEU A 184 -9.95 -10.06 18.12
C LEU A 184 -8.75 -10.65 18.86
N ILE A 185 -7.54 -10.13 18.62
CA ILE A 185 -6.32 -10.60 19.29
C ILE A 185 -6.47 -10.50 20.81
N VAL A 186 -6.90 -9.34 21.32
CA VAL A 186 -7.11 -9.14 22.78
C VAL A 186 -8.15 -10.12 23.32
N THR A 187 -9.25 -10.34 22.59
CA THR A 187 -10.33 -11.23 23.03
C THR A 187 -9.90 -12.69 23.04
N ILE A 188 -9.23 -13.16 21.99
CA ILE A 188 -8.73 -14.53 21.89
C ILE A 188 -7.71 -14.81 22.99
N ILE A 189 -6.80 -13.86 23.25
CA ILE A 189 -5.81 -14.01 24.32
C ILE A 189 -6.48 -14.00 25.69
N ARG A 190 -7.50 -13.16 25.90
CA ARG A 190 -8.29 -13.20 27.13
C ARG A 190 -8.90 -14.58 27.34
N LEU A 191 -9.52 -15.17 26.33
CA LEU A 191 -10.12 -16.51 26.41
C LEU A 191 -9.05 -17.57 26.72
N SER A 192 -7.89 -17.49 26.08
CA SER A 192 -6.76 -18.39 26.34
C SER A 192 -6.24 -18.29 27.78
N VAL A 193 -6.14 -17.08 28.33
CA VAL A 193 -5.75 -16.85 29.73
C VAL A 193 -6.84 -17.32 30.71
N MET A 194 -8.12 -17.11 30.39
CA MET A 194 -9.26 -17.57 31.20
C MET A 194 -9.30 -19.09 31.31
N ALA A 195 -8.98 -19.81 30.24
CA ALA A 195 -8.87 -21.27 30.27
C ALA A 195 -7.81 -21.78 31.27
N ARG A 196 -6.91 -20.91 31.75
CA ARG A 196 -5.84 -21.24 32.71
C ARG A 196 -6.00 -20.53 34.05
N GLN A 197 -7.21 -20.08 34.38
CA GLN A 197 -7.49 -19.37 35.64
C GLN A 197 -7.14 -20.19 36.89
N GLU A 198 -7.28 -21.52 36.85
CA GLU A 198 -6.93 -22.39 37.98
C GLU A 198 -5.43 -22.38 38.27
N GLU A 199 -4.58 -22.43 37.24
CA GLU A 199 -3.13 -22.34 37.38
C GLU A 199 -2.71 -21.00 38.01
N ILE A 200 -3.37 -19.91 37.59
CA ILE A 200 -3.17 -18.57 38.16
C ILE A 200 -3.57 -18.55 39.64
N GLY A 201 -4.68 -19.20 39.99
CA GLY A 201 -5.16 -19.34 41.36
C GLY A 201 -4.15 -20.05 42.28
N VAL A 202 -3.63 -21.20 41.85
CA VAL A 202 -2.62 -21.96 42.61
C VAL A 202 -1.36 -21.12 42.84
N MET A 203 -0.86 -20.41 41.83
CA MET A 203 0.30 -19.52 41.99
C MET A 203 0.03 -18.39 43.01
N LYS A 204 -1.19 -17.85 43.03
CA LYS A 204 -1.61 -16.80 43.97
C LYS A 204 -1.64 -17.33 45.41
N TYR A 205 -2.18 -18.53 45.64
CA TYR A 205 -2.21 -19.16 46.97
C TYR A 205 -0.83 -19.48 47.53
N LEU A 206 0.16 -19.75 46.66
CA LEU A 206 1.55 -19.95 47.04
C LEU A 206 2.32 -18.63 47.29
N GLY A 207 1.65 -17.47 47.25
CA GLY A 207 2.27 -16.17 47.52
C GLY A 207 3.12 -15.61 46.39
N ALA A 208 2.94 -16.09 45.15
CA ALA A 208 3.70 -15.57 44.01
C ALA A 208 3.39 -14.08 43.76
N SER A 209 4.43 -13.30 43.47
CA SER A 209 4.26 -11.87 43.16
C SER A 209 3.46 -11.66 41.86
N ASN A 210 2.68 -10.58 41.78
CA ASN A 210 1.90 -10.22 40.59
C ASN A 210 2.74 -10.15 39.30
N PHE A 211 4.01 -9.74 39.40
CA PHE A 211 4.92 -9.69 38.26
C PHE A 211 5.35 -11.11 37.83
N PHE A 212 5.68 -11.97 38.79
CA PHE A 212 6.04 -13.37 38.53
C PHE A 212 4.93 -14.13 37.83
N ILE A 213 3.67 -13.82 38.16
CA ILE A 213 2.50 -14.39 37.47
C ILE A 213 2.38 -13.79 36.06
N ARG A 214 2.50 -12.47 35.87
CA ARG A 214 2.28 -11.81 34.56
C ARG A 214 3.35 -12.10 33.50
N ALA A 215 4.62 -12.18 33.90
CA ALA A 215 5.73 -12.32 32.97
C ALA A 215 5.64 -13.54 32.02
N PRO A 216 5.33 -14.78 32.48
CA PRO A 216 5.19 -15.92 31.58
C PRO A 216 4.02 -15.77 30.60
N PHE A 217 2.87 -15.26 31.04
CA PHE A 217 1.72 -15.04 30.15
C PHE A 217 2.00 -13.94 29.12
N PHE A 218 2.73 -12.88 29.49
CA PHE A 218 3.11 -11.82 28.55
C PHE A 218 3.95 -12.38 27.40
N LEU A 219 4.98 -13.17 27.74
CA LEU A 219 5.83 -13.83 26.76
C LEU A 219 5.05 -14.83 25.91
N GLU A 220 4.16 -15.61 26.52
CA GLU A 220 3.29 -16.53 25.80
C GLU A 220 2.41 -15.79 24.78
N GLY A 221 1.80 -14.68 25.19
CA GLY A 221 1.01 -13.81 24.30
C GLY A 221 1.84 -13.25 23.13
N MET A 222 3.07 -12.78 23.40
CA MET A 222 3.98 -12.32 22.35
C MET A 222 4.34 -13.44 21.37
N VAL A 223 4.64 -14.64 21.85
CA VAL A 223 5.02 -15.78 21.00
C VAL A 223 3.83 -16.24 20.15
N MET A 224 2.63 -16.35 20.72
CA MET A 224 1.42 -16.69 19.96
C MET A 224 1.09 -15.61 18.92
N GLY A 225 1.23 -14.33 19.29
CA GLY A 225 1.03 -13.20 18.38
C GLY A 225 2.04 -13.17 17.24
N TRP A 226 3.31 -13.41 17.54
CA TRP A 226 4.39 -13.50 16.55
C TRP A 226 4.20 -14.70 15.62
N ALA A 227 3.91 -15.89 16.16
CA ALA A 227 3.69 -17.10 15.36
C ALA A 227 2.47 -16.96 14.45
N GLY A 228 1.40 -16.33 14.94
CA GLY A 228 0.20 -16.02 14.14
C GLY A 228 0.51 -15.04 13.01
N ALA A 229 1.21 -13.95 13.33
CA ALA A 229 1.61 -12.96 12.35
C ALA A 229 2.59 -13.52 11.30
N LEU A 230 3.53 -14.38 11.71
CA LEU A 230 4.45 -15.06 10.81
C LEU A 230 3.70 -16.00 9.88
N THR A 231 2.78 -16.82 10.41
CA THR A 231 1.94 -17.71 9.61
C THR A 231 1.12 -16.92 8.58
N ALA A 232 0.51 -15.81 9.01
CA ALA A 232 -0.23 -14.92 8.11
C ALA A 232 0.67 -14.32 7.02
N ALA A 233 1.85 -13.82 7.39
CA ALA A 233 2.82 -13.24 6.45
C ALA A 233 3.30 -14.25 5.42
N VAL A 234 3.63 -15.48 5.84
CA VAL A 234 4.06 -16.56 4.95
C VAL A 234 2.91 -16.98 4.02
N ALA A 235 1.70 -17.17 4.55
CA ALA A 235 0.54 -17.54 3.76
C ALA A 235 0.18 -16.46 2.72
N LEU A 236 0.16 -15.19 3.13
CA LEU A 236 -0.07 -14.06 2.23
C LEU A 236 1.04 -13.93 1.19
N GLY A 237 2.31 -14.04 1.59
CA GLY A 237 3.44 -13.98 0.68
C GLY A 237 3.39 -15.08 -0.38
N ALA A 238 3.09 -16.32 0.02
CA ALA A 238 2.93 -17.45 -0.91
C ALA A 238 1.72 -17.26 -1.84
N ALA A 239 0.59 -16.80 -1.30
CA ALA A 239 -0.60 -16.50 -2.11
C ALA A 239 -0.33 -15.38 -3.12
N TYR A 240 0.35 -14.32 -2.68
CA TYR A 240 0.70 -13.17 -3.51
C TYR A 240 1.69 -13.54 -4.62
N GLN A 241 2.72 -14.33 -4.32
CA GLN A 241 3.66 -14.83 -5.33
C GLN A 241 2.97 -15.69 -6.39
N ARG A 242 2.06 -16.58 -5.98
CA ARG A 242 1.26 -17.38 -6.92
C ARG A 242 0.39 -16.50 -7.80
N LEU A 243 -0.31 -15.53 -7.20
CA LEU A 243 -1.14 -14.59 -7.94
C LEU A 243 -0.31 -13.79 -8.95
N ALA A 244 0.84 -13.27 -8.53
CA ALA A 244 1.75 -12.50 -9.39
C ALA A 244 2.27 -13.35 -10.56
N PHE A 245 2.64 -14.61 -10.31
CA PHE A 245 3.09 -15.53 -11.36
C PHE A 245 1.99 -15.88 -12.37
N SER A 246 0.75 -16.08 -11.89
CA SER A 246 -0.40 -16.32 -12.76
C SER A 246 -0.72 -15.11 -13.64
N LEU A 247 -0.74 -13.90 -13.07
CA LEU A 247 -1.02 -12.67 -13.80
C LEU A 247 0.06 -12.32 -14.83
N GLN A 248 1.32 -12.71 -14.61
CA GLN A 248 2.40 -12.52 -15.59
C GLN A 248 2.30 -13.48 -16.79
N ARG A 249 1.74 -14.68 -16.61
CA ARG A 249 1.56 -15.65 -17.71
C ARG A 249 0.42 -15.28 -18.63
N GLU A 250 -0.66 -14.76 -18.06
CA GLU A 250 -1.80 -14.27 -18.83
C GLU A 250 -1.55 -12.79 -19.16
N ALA A 251 -0.90 -12.54 -20.31
CA ALA A 251 -0.54 -11.20 -20.82
C ALA A 251 -1.75 -10.25 -21.08
N LEU A 252 -2.92 -10.56 -20.54
CA LEU A 252 -4.19 -9.89 -20.81
C LEU A 252 -4.36 -8.57 -20.04
N ILE A 253 -3.52 -8.24 -19.05
CA ILE A 253 -3.72 -7.02 -18.26
C ILE A 253 -2.40 -6.27 -17.99
N PHE A 254 -1.91 -5.58 -19.02
CA PHE A 254 -0.77 -4.65 -18.91
C PHE A 254 -0.93 -3.62 -17.78
N PHE A 255 -2.17 -3.28 -17.41
CA PHE A 255 -2.49 -2.31 -16.36
C PHE A 255 -2.50 -2.88 -14.93
N LEU A 256 -2.51 -4.21 -14.75
CA LEU A 256 -2.49 -4.89 -13.44
C LEU A 256 -1.10 -5.50 -13.18
N GLN A 257 -0.04 -4.71 -13.33
CA GLN A 257 1.26 -5.15 -12.84
C GLN A 257 1.24 -5.17 -11.30
N PRO A 258 1.35 -6.35 -10.66
CA PRO A 258 1.35 -6.43 -9.22
C PRO A 258 2.56 -5.66 -8.67
N VAL A 259 2.39 -5.02 -7.51
CA VAL A 259 3.51 -4.40 -6.80
C VAL A 259 4.51 -5.47 -6.38
N THR A 260 5.59 -5.62 -7.13
CA THR A 260 6.68 -6.55 -6.81
C THR A 260 7.83 -5.88 -6.04
N ASP A 261 7.82 -4.56 -5.92
CA ASP A 261 8.87 -3.79 -5.26
C ASP A 261 9.01 -4.20 -3.78
N PRO A 262 10.15 -4.76 -3.36
CA PRO A 262 10.36 -5.18 -1.97
C PRO A 262 10.20 -4.02 -0.98
N GLU A 263 10.56 -2.80 -1.39
CA GLU A 263 10.46 -1.58 -0.58
C GLU A 263 9.02 -1.23 -0.21
N LYS A 264 8.05 -1.52 -1.08
CA LYS A 264 6.62 -1.25 -0.83
C LYS A 264 5.94 -2.38 -0.06
N LEU A 265 6.39 -3.62 -0.26
CA LEU A 265 5.82 -4.80 0.40
C LEU A 265 6.33 -4.98 1.84
N TRP A 266 7.62 -4.71 2.08
CA TRP A 266 8.25 -4.92 3.38
C TRP A 266 7.53 -4.21 4.54
N PRO A 267 7.12 -2.92 4.43
CA PRO A 267 6.40 -2.23 5.50
C PRO A 267 5.10 -2.92 5.91
N VAL A 268 4.38 -3.55 4.98
CA VAL A 268 3.13 -4.28 5.29
C VAL A 268 3.43 -5.51 6.12
N PHE A 269 4.35 -6.36 5.68
CA PHE A 269 4.71 -7.58 6.40
C PHE A 269 5.36 -7.30 7.76
N ALA A 270 6.25 -6.31 7.81
CA ALA A 270 6.84 -5.84 9.07
C ALA A 270 5.77 -5.28 10.01
N GLY A 271 4.83 -4.48 9.49
CA GLY A 271 3.69 -3.96 10.24
C GLY A 271 2.82 -5.05 10.85
N LEU A 272 2.52 -6.11 10.10
CA LEU A 272 1.76 -7.27 10.61
C LEU A 272 2.51 -8.01 11.72
N LEU A 273 3.82 -8.23 11.57
CA LEU A 273 4.66 -8.86 12.60
C LEU A 273 4.71 -8.04 13.88
N ILE A 274 4.92 -6.72 13.76
CA ILE A 274 4.96 -5.81 14.90
C ILE A 274 3.59 -5.79 15.59
N LEU A 275 2.51 -5.60 14.82
CA LEU A 275 1.17 -5.51 15.36
C LEU A 275 0.74 -6.80 16.06
N GLY A 276 0.98 -7.97 15.45
CA GLY A 276 0.68 -9.26 16.07
C GLY A 276 1.48 -9.50 17.35
N THR A 277 2.78 -9.24 17.34
CA THR A 277 3.65 -9.45 18.52
C THR A 277 3.31 -8.51 19.68
N VAL A 278 3.16 -7.21 19.39
CA VAL A 278 2.86 -6.18 20.38
C VAL A 278 1.47 -6.38 20.97
N MET A 279 0.45 -6.58 20.13
CA MET A 279 -0.91 -6.82 20.61
C MET A 279 -1.05 -8.17 21.31
N GLY A 280 -0.26 -9.16 20.89
CA GLY A 280 -0.09 -10.43 21.58
C GLY A 280 0.33 -10.26 23.05
N GLY A 281 1.41 -9.50 23.27
CA GLY A 281 1.88 -9.20 24.62
C GLY A 281 0.90 -8.32 25.41
N LEU A 282 0.46 -7.20 24.82
CA LEU A 282 -0.43 -6.25 25.49
C LEU A 282 -1.78 -6.87 25.87
N GLY A 283 -2.39 -7.66 24.97
CA GLY A 283 -3.63 -8.37 25.23
C GLY A 283 -3.52 -9.33 26.42
N SER A 284 -2.37 -9.98 26.57
CA SER A 284 -2.07 -10.86 27.71
C SER A 284 -1.95 -10.08 29.03
N LEU A 285 -1.20 -8.96 29.03
CA LEU A 285 -1.05 -8.11 30.22
C LEU A 285 -2.37 -7.57 30.74
N VAL A 286 -3.23 -7.07 29.83
CA VAL A 286 -4.56 -6.53 30.16
C VAL A 286 -5.43 -7.64 30.76
N SER A 287 -5.36 -8.85 30.23
CA SER A 287 -6.14 -9.99 30.69
C SER A 287 -5.74 -10.44 32.10
N VAL A 288 -4.44 -10.65 32.36
CA VAL A 288 -3.96 -11.10 33.67
C VAL A 288 -4.14 -10.04 34.75
N ARG A 289 -4.04 -8.74 34.41
CA ARG A 289 -4.22 -7.64 35.39
C ARG A 289 -5.60 -7.66 36.05
N ARG A 290 -6.64 -8.05 35.31
CA ARG A 290 -8.02 -8.13 35.82
C ARG A 290 -8.16 -9.23 36.87
N PHE A 291 -7.58 -10.41 36.63
CA PHE A 291 -7.63 -11.56 37.54
C PHE A 291 -6.80 -11.39 38.81
N LEU A 292 -5.74 -10.59 38.76
CA LEU A 292 -4.92 -10.33 39.95
C LEU A 292 -5.55 -9.32 40.90
N ARG A 293 -6.51 -8.50 40.43
CA ARG A 293 -7.25 -7.52 41.25
C ARG A 293 -8.54 -8.08 41.87
N ALA A 294 -9.06 -9.17 41.33
CA ALA A 294 -10.12 -9.97 41.95
C ALA A 294 -9.52 -10.90 43.01
#